data_AF-A0A849DCQ2-F1
#
_entry.id   AF-A0A849DCQ2-F1
#
_cell.length_a   1.000
_cell.length_b   1.000
_cell.length_c   1.000
_cell.angle_alpha   90.00
_cell.angle_beta   90.00
_cell.angle_gamma   90.00
#
_symmetry.space_group_name_H-M   'P 1'
#
loop_
_entity.id
_entity.type
_entity.pdbx_description
1 polymer ?
#
loop_
_entity_poly.entity_id
_entity_poly.type
_entity_poly.pdbx_seq_one_letter_code
_entity_poly.pdbx_strand_id
1 'polypeptide(L)' 'MAAIVDIGCNNGECVKAPKCERTEIYKNGTAHEVKRFGGSVNKGCGKFIHKKDD' A
#
# COMPACT_ATOMS: atom_id res chain seq x y z
N MET A 1 -3.86 -11.19 14.77
CA MET A 1 -2.60 -10.40 14.76
C MET A 1 -2.05 -10.42 13.34
N ALA A 2 -2.55 -9.53 12.47
CA ALA A 2 -2.20 -9.55 11.05
C ALA A 2 -0.89 -8.79 10.84
N ALA A 3 0.04 -9.45 10.15
CA ALA A 3 1.40 -8.99 9.87
C ALA A 3 1.50 -7.49 9.63
N ILE A 4 2.23 -6.82 10.53
CA ILE A 4 2.59 -5.41 10.46
C ILE A 4 3.36 -5.16 9.16
N VAL A 5 2.65 -4.68 8.15
CA VAL A 5 3.31 -3.85 7.15
C VAL A 5 3.42 -2.48 7.79
N ASP A 6 4.56 -2.17 8.38
CA ASP A 6 4.78 -0.89 9.08
C ASP A 6 4.93 0.28 8.12
N ILE A 7 5.13 0.01 6.82
CA ILE A 7 5.42 1.03 5.81
C ILE A 7 4.22 1.23 4.86
N GLY A 8 3.54 2.36 5.01
CA GLY A 8 2.47 2.83 4.13
C GLY A 8 2.95 3.36 2.79
N CYS A 9 2.04 3.39 1.82
CA CYS A 9 2.29 3.86 0.46
C CYS A 9 1.34 4.99 0.10
N ASN A 10 1.87 6.21 0.02
CA ASN A 10 1.13 7.41 -0.41
C ASN A 10 1.05 7.57 -1.94
N ASN A 11 1.48 6.58 -2.71
CA ASN A 11 1.41 6.65 -4.16
C ASN A 11 -0.03 6.40 -4.67
N GLY A 12 -0.79 7.48 -4.82
CA GLY A 12 -2.15 7.46 -5.36
C GLY A 12 -2.23 7.13 -6.86
N GLU A 13 -1.13 7.24 -7.59
CA GLU A 13 -1.08 6.94 -9.03
C GLU A 13 -0.93 5.45 -9.31
N CYS A 14 -0.60 4.62 -8.32
CA CYS A 14 -0.43 3.19 -8.51
C CYS A 14 -1.78 2.53 -8.84
N VAL A 15 -1.87 1.87 -10.00
CA VAL A 15 -3.10 1.13 -10.41
C VAL A 15 -3.54 0.08 -9.39
N LYS A 16 -2.59 -0.44 -8.59
CA LYS A 16 -2.87 -1.41 -7.53
C LYS A 16 -3.08 -0.78 -6.14
N ALA A 17 -2.96 0.54 -5.99
CA ALA A 17 -3.23 1.26 -4.74
C ALA A 17 -4.56 0.87 -4.07
N PRO A 18 -5.72 0.78 -4.77
CA PRO A 18 -6.98 0.42 -4.12
C PRO A 18 -7.01 -1.00 -3.53
N LYS A 19 -6.17 -1.91 -4.03
CA LYS A 19 -6.06 -3.30 -3.59
C LYS A 19 -4.82 -3.57 -2.73
N CYS A 20 -4.08 -2.52 -2.35
CA CYS A 20 -2.80 -2.63 -1.66
C CYS A 20 -2.95 -2.33 -0.17
N GLU A 21 -2.50 -3.24 0.69
CA GLU A 21 -2.50 -3.06 2.15
C GLU A 21 -1.70 -1.81 2.56
N ARG A 22 -0.60 -1.49 1.85
CA ARG A 22 0.18 -0.26 2.12
C ARG A 22 -0.59 1.03 1.93
N THR A 23 -1.47 1.07 0.94
CA THR A 23 -2.29 2.26 0.72
C THR A 23 -3.39 2.34 1.76
N GLU A 24 -3.89 1.19 2.24
CA GLU A 24 -4.87 1.13 3.31
C GLU A 24 -4.31 1.63 4.64
N ILE A 25 -3.18 1.12 5.11
CA ILE A 25 -2.53 1.60 6.34
C ILE A 25 -2.11 3.08 6.26
N TYR A 26 -1.78 3.57 5.05
CA TYR A 26 -1.52 4.99 4.82
C TYR A 26 -2.79 5.82 4.99
N LYS A 27 -3.91 5.38 4.38
CA LYS A 27 -5.21 6.05 4.51
C LYS A 27 -5.78 5.96 5.93
N ASN A 28 -5.54 4.85 6.62
CA ASN A 28 -6.00 4.61 7.98
C ASN A 28 -5.12 5.29 9.04
N GLY A 29 -3.97 5.86 8.65
CA GLY A 29 -3.03 6.48 9.58
C GLY A 29 -2.34 5.49 10.54
N THR A 30 -2.37 4.20 10.22
CA THR A 30 -1.75 3.13 11.04
C THR A 30 -0.35 2.76 10.57
N ALA A 31 0.13 3.37 9.48
CA ALA A 31 1.49 3.19 9.00
C ALA A 31 2.49 3.85 9.96
N HIS A 32 3.50 3.10 10.39
CA HIS A 32 4.63 3.63 11.17
C HIS A 32 5.54 4.54 10.32
N GLU A 33 5.71 4.20 9.05
CA GLU A 33 6.47 5.00 8.08
C GLU A 33 5.68 5.13 6.77
N VAL A 34 5.84 6.24 6.04
CA VAL A 34 5.19 6.43 4.72
C VAL A 34 6.25 6.61 3.65
N LYS A 35 6.21 5.77 2.61
CA LYS A 35 7.12 5.83 1.46
C LYS A 35 6.36 5.78 0.13
N ARG A 36 6.90 6.45 -0.88
CA ARG A 36 6.39 6.34 -2.25
C ARG A 36 7.07 5.17 -2.97
N PHE A 37 6.29 4.17 -3.36
CA PHE A 37 6.78 3.03 -4.15
C PHE A 37 6.60 3.28 -5.65
N GLY A 38 7.39 2.60 -6.50
CA GLY A 38 7.40 2.77 -7.96
C GLY A 38 6.19 2.19 -8.73
N GLY A 39 4.97 2.33 -8.20
CA GLY A 39 3.74 2.05 -8.95
C GLY A 39 3.36 3.23 -9.85
N SER A 40 2.59 2.95 -10.89
CA SER A 40 2.08 3.95 -11.85
C SER A 40 0.66 3.58 -12.30
N VAL A 41 0.02 4.47 -13.06
CA VAL A 41 -1.37 4.27 -13.53
C VAL A 41 -1.53 3.06 -14.47
N ASN A 42 -0.44 2.66 -15.13
CA ASN A 42 -0.39 1.51 -16.05
C ASN A 42 0.21 0.25 -15.41
N LYS A 43 0.91 0.36 -14.27
CA LYS A 43 1.69 -0.74 -13.70
C LYS A 43 1.68 -0.72 -12.17
N GLY A 44 1.32 -1.85 -11.57
CA GLY A 44 1.39 -2.01 -10.11
C GLY A 44 2.83 -1.96 -9.61
N CYS A 45 3.05 -1.48 -8.38
CA CYS A 45 4.39 -1.50 -7.79
C CYS A 45 4.87 -2.95 -7.59
N GLY A 46 6.17 -3.21 -7.79
CA GLY A 46 6.76 -4.55 -7.65
C GLY A 46 6.78 -5.09 -6.22
N LYS A 47 6.37 -4.28 -5.24
CA LYS A 47 6.23 -4.64 -3.83
C LYS A 47 4.74 -4.66 -3.42
N PHE A 48 3.83 -4.96 -4.34
CA PHE A 48 2.40 -5.00 -4.06
C PHE A 48 2.10 -5.98 -2.92
N ILE A 49 1.29 -5.54 -1.96
CA ILE A 49 0.83 -6.37 -0.84
C ILE A 49 -0.68 -6.44 -0.95
N HIS A 50 -1.23 -7.63 -1.15
CA HIS A 50 -2.67 -7.81 -1.19
C HIS A 50 -3.26 -7.47 0.17
N LYS A 51 -4.39 -6.79 0.19
CA LYS A 51 -5.21 -6.69 1.41
C LYS A 51 -5.57 -8.12 1.82
N LYS A 52 -5.47 -8.45 3.10
CA LYS A 52 -6.12 -9.68 3.56
C LYS A 52 -7.63 -9.45 3.46
N ASP A 53 -8.28 -10.14 2.54
CA ASP A 53 -9.72 -10.40 2.65
C ASP A 53 -9.92 -11.18 3.96
N ASP A 54 -10.72 -10.62 4.86
CA ASP A 54 -11.27 -11.32 6.03
C ASP A 54 -12.43 -12.21 5.59
#